data_AF-A0AA41S0T9-F1
#
_entry.id   AF-A0AA41S0T9-F1
#
_cell.length_a   1.000
_cell.length_b   1.000
_cell.length_c   1.000
_cell.angle_alpha   90.00
_cell.angle_beta   90.00
_cell.angle_gamma   90.00
#
_symmetry.space_group_name_H-M   'P 1'
#
loop_
_entity.id
_entity.type
_entity.pdbx_description
1 polymer ?
#
loop_
_entity_poly.entity_id
_entity_poly.type
_entity_poly.pdbx_seq_one_letter_code
_entity_poly.pdbx_strand_id
1 'polypeptide(L)'
;MRNMQRIVYENETLKRELDTHRRELEQQRKEIVKREAQLDLKSKQLSALEEEVTRKQNIVQGKFEGAKDMSSGGNVQAQIEVDDMRKKLEEKDYELDSLINLNNALIAKECRSNHELQEARKVLIEGLDGFANIRSRPVIGIKRMGELNEKPFRDICIEKFPTEEWETKSVELCSLWQKNVQDSEWYPYKNVTIDKKLH
;
A
#
# COMPACT_ATOMS: atom_id res chain seq x y z
N MET A 1 2.13 47.02 2.88
CA MET A 1 1.64 46.13 3.97
C MET A 1 0.84 44.92 3.44
N ARG A 2 -0.14 45.07 2.53
CA ARG A 2 -0.94 43.94 1.99
C ARG A 2 -0.10 42.76 1.41
N ASN A 3 0.95 43.03 0.63
CA ASN A 3 1.84 41.96 0.13
C ASN A 3 2.55 41.19 1.24
N MET A 4 2.88 41.87 2.35
CA MET A 4 3.57 41.25 3.48
C MET A 4 2.63 40.32 4.25
N GLN A 5 1.37 40.72 4.43
CA GLN A 5 0.33 39.88 5.04
C GLN A 5 0.03 38.63 4.19
N ARG A 6 -0.03 38.78 2.85
CA ARG A 6 -0.21 37.64 1.94
C ARG A 6 0.95 36.64 2.03
N ILE A 7 2.19 37.14 2.00
CA ILE A 7 3.40 36.31 2.14
C ILE A 7 3.42 35.59 3.50
N VAL A 8 3.00 36.25 4.59
CA VAL A 8 2.94 35.62 5.92
C VAL A 8 1.90 34.50 5.95
N TYR A 9 0.72 34.71 5.36
CA TYR A 9 -0.33 33.69 5.27
C TYR A 9 0.08 32.48 4.42
N GLU A 10 0.69 32.73 3.25
CA GLU A 10 1.24 31.67 2.39
C GLU A 10 2.30 30.86 3.14
N ASN A 11 3.22 31.51 3.86
CA ASN A 11 4.23 30.83 4.66
C ASN A 11 3.63 29.99 5.80
N GLU A 12 2.59 30.49 6.48
CA GLU A 12 1.90 29.70 7.50
C GLU A 12 1.20 28.47 6.92
N THR A 13 0.61 28.60 5.74
CA THR A 13 -0.08 27.51 5.04
C THR A 13 0.92 26.45 4.61
N LEU A 14 2.01 26.85 3.95
CA LEU A 14 3.11 25.98 3.55
C LEU A 14 3.73 25.27 4.76
N LYS A 15 3.85 25.96 5.91
CA LYS A 15 4.36 25.35 7.14
C LYS A 15 3.44 24.24 7.65
N ARG A 16 2.11 24.43 7.61
CA ARG A 16 1.15 23.39 7.99
C ARG A 16 1.21 22.18 7.05
N GLU A 17 1.35 22.40 5.75
CA GLU A 17 1.50 21.36 4.74
C GLU A 17 2.81 20.56 4.90
N LEU A 18 3.92 21.26 5.19
CA LEU A 18 5.19 20.62 5.54
C LEU A 18 5.07 19.76 6.79
N ASP A 19 4.36 20.23 7.81
CA ASP A 19 4.13 19.48 9.04
C ASP A 19 3.21 18.26 8.83
N THR A 20 2.26 18.31 7.89
CA THR A 20 1.45 17.13 7.54
C THR A 20 2.27 16.11 6.77
N HIS A 21 3.01 16.50 5.74
CA HIS A 21 3.86 15.58 4.98
C HIS A 21 4.97 14.99 5.84
N ARG A 22 5.52 15.76 6.78
CA ARG A 22 6.48 15.24 7.76
C ARG A 22 5.87 14.13 8.62
N ARG A 23 4.62 14.29 9.08
CA ARG A 23 3.90 13.27 9.86
C ARG A 23 3.60 12.03 9.03
N GLU A 24 3.17 12.19 7.78
CA GLU A 24 2.94 11.08 6.84
C GLU A 24 4.23 10.29 6.58
N LEU A 25 5.33 10.98 6.27
CA LEU A 25 6.65 10.37 6.08
C LEU A 25 7.11 9.64 7.34
N GLU A 26 6.87 10.19 8.52
CA GLU A 26 7.23 9.56 9.78
C GLU A 26 6.38 8.30 10.06
N GLN A 27 5.09 8.32 9.70
CA GLN A 27 4.23 7.14 9.77
C GLN A 27 4.66 6.05 8.78
N GLN A 28 4.98 6.43 7.53
CA GLN A 28 5.52 5.51 6.54
C GLN A 28 6.85 4.89 6.99
N ARG A 29 7.76 5.70 7.58
CA ARG A 29 9.02 5.20 8.17
C ARG A 29 8.77 4.18 9.27
N LYS A 30 7.81 4.43 10.17
CA LYS A 30 7.45 3.47 11.23
C LYS A 30 6.95 2.14 10.65
N GLU A 31 6.14 2.20 9.60
CA GLU A 31 5.62 1.00 8.94
C GLU A 31 6.74 0.24 8.20
N ILE A 32 7.69 0.94 7.57
CA ILE A 32 8.89 0.34 6.96
C ILE A 32 9.71 -0.40 8.02
N VAL A 33 10.03 0.26 9.15
CA VAL A 33 10.81 -0.35 10.24
C VAL A 33 10.12 -1.60 10.79
N LYS A 34 8.79 -1.56 10.93
CA LYS A 34 8.00 -2.73 11.37
C LYS A 34 8.10 -3.90 10.38
N ARG A 35 8.03 -3.62 9.07
CA ARG A 35 8.18 -4.64 8.02
C ARG A 35 9.60 -5.19 7.96
N GLU A 36 10.61 -4.34 8.11
CA GLU A 36 12.02 -4.75 8.19
C GLU A 36 12.25 -5.70 9.37
N ALA A 37 11.70 -5.40 10.55
CA ALA A 37 11.79 -6.29 11.70
C ALA A 37 11.09 -7.65 11.47
N GLN A 38 9.95 -7.65 10.77
CA GLN A 38 9.27 -8.90 10.38
C GLN A 38 10.08 -9.71 9.37
N LEU A 39 10.71 -9.05 8.40
CA LEU A 39 11.58 -9.71 7.42
C LEU A 39 12.83 -10.29 8.08
N ASP A 40 13.44 -9.57 9.03
CA ASP A 40 14.58 -10.08 9.81
C ASP A 40 14.20 -11.33 10.62
N LEU A 41 13.02 -11.32 11.25
CA LEU A 41 12.51 -12.50 11.96
C LEU A 41 12.28 -13.70 11.02
N LYS A 42 11.66 -13.48 9.86
CA LYS A 42 11.44 -14.53 8.85
C LYS A 42 12.75 -15.05 8.28
N SER A 43 13.73 -14.17 8.04
CA SER A 43 15.06 -14.53 7.57
C SER A 43 15.78 -15.45 8.56
N LYS A 44 15.73 -15.11 9.87
CA LYS A 44 16.27 -15.95 10.94
C LYS A 44 15.58 -17.32 11.02
N GLN A 45 14.26 -17.36 10.84
CA GLN A 45 13.51 -18.62 10.82
C GLN A 45 13.90 -19.50 9.62
N LEU A 46 14.07 -18.90 8.43
CA LEU A 46 14.53 -19.62 7.24
C LEU A 46 15.94 -20.16 7.44
N SER A 47 16.87 -19.36 7.96
CA SER A 47 18.24 -19.80 8.24
C SER A 47 18.27 -20.98 9.24
N ALA A 48 17.46 -20.95 10.30
CA ALA A 48 17.36 -22.07 11.25
C ALA A 48 16.82 -23.35 10.58
N LEU A 49 15.85 -23.20 9.67
CA LEU A 49 15.29 -24.33 8.92
C LEU A 49 16.31 -24.89 7.93
N GLU A 50 17.06 -24.04 7.22
CA GLU A 50 18.15 -24.42 6.30
C GLU A 50 19.25 -25.18 7.04
N GLU A 51 19.64 -24.72 8.22
CA GLU A 51 20.59 -25.45 9.07
C GLU A 51 20.05 -26.82 9.50
N GLU A 52 18.76 -26.92 9.83
CA GLU A 52 18.14 -28.19 10.22
C GLU A 52 18.05 -29.16 9.04
N VAL A 53 17.70 -28.67 7.86
CA VAL A 53 17.71 -29.46 6.61
C VAL A 53 19.11 -29.95 6.32
N THR A 54 20.12 -29.07 6.38
CA THR A 54 21.52 -29.42 6.14
C THR A 54 22.04 -30.43 7.17
N ARG A 55 21.69 -30.26 8.45
CA ARG A 55 22.01 -31.23 9.51
C ARG A 55 21.39 -32.59 9.21
N LYS A 56 20.11 -32.65 8.86
CA LYS A 56 19.42 -33.91 8.51
C LYS A 56 20.06 -34.56 7.28
N GLN A 57 20.41 -33.78 6.26
CA GLN A 57 21.07 -34.26 5.05
C GLN A 57 22.45 -34.86 5.34
N ASN A 58 23.28 -34.19 6.16
CA ASN A 58 24.57 -34.71 6.61
C ASN A 58 24.44 -35.98 7.46
N ILE A 59 23.43 -36.08 8.33
CA ILE A 59 23.17 -37.30 9.12
C ILE A 59 22.80 -38.47 8.19
N VAL A 60 21.97 -38.24 7.17
CA VAL A 60 21.61 -39.26 6.18
C VAL A 60 22.85 -39.69 5.39
N GLN A 61 23.70 -38.74 4.99
CA GLN A 61 24.92 -39.00 4.23
C GLN A 61 25.98 -39.74 5.06
N GLY A 62 26.17 -39.38 6.33
CA GLY A 62 27.10 -40.08 7.24
C GLY A 62 26.63 -41.47 7.66
N LYS A 63 25.31 -41.68 7.82
CA LYS A 63 24.74 -43.03 8.02
C LYS A 63 24.95 -43.92 6.80
N PHE A 64 24.95 -43.34 5.59
CA PHE A 64 25.22 -44.06 4.35
C PHE A 64 26.70 -44.49 4.24
N GLU A 65 27.64 -43.62 4.58
CA GLU A 65 29.07 -43.95 4.61
C GLU A 65 29.38 -45.00 5.68
N GLY A 66 28.80 -44.90 6.88
CA GLY A 66 28.94 -45.90 7.93
C GLY A 66 28.28 -47.26 7.63
N ALA A 67 27.21 -47.29 6.82
CA ALA A 67 26.59 -48.52 6.33
C ALA A 67 27.41 -49.19 5.21
N LYS A 68 28.23 -48.42 4.49
CA LYS A 68 29.13 -48.93 3.44
C LYS A 68 30.34 -49.68 4.01
N ASP A 69 30.84 -49.26 5.18
CA ASP A 69 31.98 -49.89 5.87
C ASP A 69 31.60 -51.13 6.69
N MET A 70 30.32 -51.36 6.98
CA MET A 70 29.82 -52.52 7.76
C MET A 70 29.01 -53.53 6.93
N SER A 71 29.02 -53.43 5.60
CA SER A 71 28.38 -54.40 4.71
C SER A 71 29.19 -55.70 4.59
N SER A 72 29.25 -56.45 5.69
CA SER A 72 29.26 -57.92 5.67
C SER A 72 28.01 -58.53 6.32
N GLY A 73 27.05 -57.73 6.82
CA GLY A 73 25.82 -58.30 7.37
C GLY A 73 24.70 -57.33 7.73
N GLY A 74 23.75 -57.18 6.81
CA GLY A 74 22.31 -57.12 7.11
C GLY A 74 21.77 -55.93 7.90
N ASN A 75 21.38 -54.86 7.22
CA ASN A 75 20.13 -54.15 7.54
C ASN A 75 19.48 -53.54 6.28
N VAL A 76 19.01 -54.41 5.39
CA VAL A 76 18.36 -54.06 4.11
C VAL A 76 17.17 -53.10 4.31
N GLN A 77 16.47 -53.20 5.43
CA GLN A 77 15.33 -52.34 5.77
C GLN A 77 15.72 -50.86 5.93
N ALA A 78 16.84 -50.58 6.61
CA ALA A 78 17.32 -49.21 6.80
C ALA A 78 17.79 -48.57 5.47
N GLN A 79 18.34 -49.37 4.56
CA GLN A 79 18.73 -48.91 3.23
C GLN A 79 17.52 -48.50 2.39
N ILE A 80 16.45 -49.32 2.42
CA ILE A 80 15.20 -49.01 1.71
C ILE A 80 14.55 -47.72 2.22
N GLU A 81 14.53 -47.51 3.54
CA GLU A 81 13.98 -46.28 4.14
C GLU A 81 14.80 -45.04 3.78
N VAL A 82 16.13 -45.14 3.73
CA VAL A 82 17.01 -44.05 3.29
C VAL A 82 16.78 -43.70 1.83
N ASP A 83 16.66 -44.71 0.95
CA ASP A 83 16.41 -44.50 -0.48
C ASP A 83 15.02 -43.88 -0.73
N ASP A 84 13.99 -44.31 0.03
CA ASP A 84 12.64 -43.71 -0.02
C ASP A 84 12.65 -42.24 0.44
N MET A 85 13.34 -41.92 1.54
CA MET A 85 13.50 -40.54 1.99
C MET A 85 14.25 -39.68 0.98
N ARG A 86 15.29 -40.22 0.33
CA ARG A 86 16.06 -39.51 -0.71
C ARG A 86 15.17 -39.17 -1.90
N LYS A 87 14.35 -40.13 -2.35
CA LYS A 87 13.41 -39.91 -3.45
C LYS A 87 12.36 -38.85 -3.10
N LYS A 88 11.80 -38.91 -1.89
CA LYS A 88 10.86 -37.87 -1.40
C LYS A 88 11.50 -36.50 -1.30
N LEU A 89 12.77 -36.41 -0.89
CA LEU A 89 13.49 -35.15 -0.83
C LEU A 89 13.67 -34.56 -2.23
N GLU A 90 14.08 -35.38 -3.19
CA GLU A 90 14.23 -34.97 -4.59
C GLU A 90 12.90 -34.52 -5.21
N GLU A 91 11.80 -35.24 -4.96
CA GLU A 91 10.44 -34.81 -5.36
C GLU A 91 10.08 -33.43 -4.77
N LYS A 92 10.43 -33.19 -3.49
CA LYS A 92 10.16 -31.90 -2.82
C LYS A 92 11.03 -30.76 -3.32
N ASP A 93 12.28 -31.01 -3.69
CA ASP A 93 13.15 -30.01 -4.30
C ASP A 93 12.58 -29.57 -5.66
N TYR A 94 12.13 -30.52 -6.50
CA TYR A 94 11.45 -30.19 -7.76
C TYR A 94 10.14 -29.42 -7.56
N GLU A 95 9.33 -29.80 -6.56
CA GLU A 95 8.12 -29.03 -6.21
C GLU A 95 8.47 -27.60 -5.77
N LEU A 96 9.51 -27.42 -4.96
CA LEU A 96 9.94 -26.13 -4.48
C LEU A 96 10.42 -25.23 -5.62
N ASP A 97 11.25 -25.74 -6.52
CA ASP A 97 11.71 -25.01 -7.71
C ASP A 97 10.55 -24.62 -8.62
N SER A 98 9.58 -25.52 -8.82
CA SER A 98 8.36 -25.25 -9.58
C SER A 98 7.55 -24.10 -8.94
N LEU A 99 7.39 -24.11 -7.62
CA LEU A 99 6.69 -23.06 -6.89
C LEU A 99 7.43 -21.71 -6.92
N ILE A 100 8.77 -21.71 -6.80
CA ILE A 100 9.59 -20.50 -6.92
C ILE A 100 9.43 -19.89 -8.31
N ASN A 101 9.50 -20.72 -9.36
CA ASN A 101 9.33 -20.28 -10.74
C ASN A 101 7.92 -19.70 -10.98
N LEU A 102 6.89 -20.36 -10.48
CA LEU A 102 5.52 -19.87 -10.57
C LEU A 102 5.35 -18.54 -9.83
N ASN A 103 5.88 -18.43 -8.61
CA ASN A 103 5.80 -17.20 -7.83
C ASN A 103 6.49 -16.03 -8.53
N ASN A 104 7.71 -16.25 -9.06
CA ASN A 104 8.42 -15.23 -9.83
C ASN A 104 7.63 -14.79 -11.08
N ALA A 105 7.01 -15.73 -11.79
CA ALA A 105 6.16 -15.42 -12.94
C ALA A 105 4.92 -14.60 -12.55
N LEU A 106 4.29 -14.91 -11.41
CA LEU A 106 3.14 -14.18 -10.88
C LEU A 106 3.52 -12.76 -10.47
N ILE A 107 4.62 -12.58 -9.73
CA ILE A 107 5.15 -11.25 -9.36
C ILE A 107 5.41 -10.42 -10.60
N ALA A 108 6.08 -11.00 -11.60
CA ALA A 108 6.38 -10.28 -12.84
C ALA A 108 5.10 -9.89 -13.60
N LYS A 109 4.06 -10.74 -13.59
CA LYS A 109 2.76 -10.45 -14.21
C LYS A 109 1.99 -9.36 -13.45
N GLU A 110 1.97 -9.42 -12.13
CA GLU A 110 1.34 -8.40 -11.28
C GLU A 110 1.99 -7.04 -11.51
N CYS A 111 3.33 -6.96 -11.45
CA CYS A 111 4.06 -5.72 -11.68
C CYS A 111 3.73 -5.11 -13.04
N ARG A 112 3.73 -5.92 -14.11
CA ARG A 112 3.38 -5.45 -15.46
C ARG A 112 1.93 -4.96 -15.53
N SER A 113 0.99 -5.77 -15.07
CA SER A 113 -0.44 -5.42 -15.11
C SER A 113 -0.76 -4.17 -14.27
N ASN A 114 -0.13 -4.03 -13.11
CA ASN A 114 -0.30 -2.85 -12.27
C ASN A 114 0.30 -1.62 -12.95
N HIS A 115 1.50 -1.73 -13.54
CA HIS A 115 2.10 -0.61 -14.28
C HIS A 115 1.21 -0.14 -15.44
N GLU A 116 0.72 -1.07 -16.27
CA GLU A 116 -0.22 -0.76 -17.36
C GLU A 116 -1.50 -0.09 -16.85
N LEU A 117 -2.04 -0.56 -15.72
CA LEU A 117 -3.23 0.02 -15.09
C LEU A 117 -2.97 1.46 -14.59
N GLN A 118 -1.82 1.72 -13.97
CA GLN A 118 -1.45 3.06 -13.51
C GLN A 118 -1.27 4.02 -14.68
N GLU A 119 -0.62 3.59 -15.77
CA GLU A 119 -0.45 4.41 -16.98
C GLU A 119 -1.80 4.69 -17.64
N ALA A 120 -2.66 3.68 -17.79
CA ALA A 120 -4.01 3.85 -18.33
C ALA A 120 -4.84 4.84 -17.48
N ARG A 121 -4.75 4.73 -16.15
CA ARG A 121 -5.41 5.66 -15.22
C ARG A 121 -4.89 7.08 -15.39
N LYS A 122 -3.58 7.26 -15.51
CA LYS A 122 -2.96 8.58 -15.71
C LYS A 122 -3.43 9.23 -17.01
N VAL A 123 -3.34 8.51 -18.13
CA VAL A 123 -3.80 8.99 -19.44
C VAL A 123 -5.29 9.34 -19.42
N LEU A 124 -6.12 8.54 -18.74
CA LEU A 124 -7.55 8.83 -18.59
C LEU A 124 -7.80 10.13 -17.82
N ILE A 125 -7.10 10.34 -16.69
CA ILE A 125 -7.21 11.57 -15.90
C ILE A 125 -6.80 12.79 -16.73
N GLU A 126 -5.65 12.72 -17.39
CA GLU A 126 -5.14 13.82 -18.23
C GLU A 126 -6.10 14.13 -19.39
N GLY A 127 -6.66 13.10 -20.04
CA GLY A 127 -7.65 13.27 -21.10
C GLY A 127 -8.92 13.95 -20.61
N LEU A 128 -9.48 13.48 -19.48
CA LEU A 128 -10.70 14.06 -18.87
C LEU A 128 -10.49 15.50 -18.41
N ASP A 129 -9.33 15.82 -17.83
CA ASP A 129 -8.97 17.19 -17.46
C ASP A 129 -8.91 18.13 -18.68
N GLY A 130 -8.43 17.63 -19.81
CA GLY A 130 -8.46 18.33 -21.09
C GLY A 130 -9.89 18.68 -21.54
N PHE A 131 -10.85 17.75 -21.38
CA PHE A 131 -12.26 18.00 -21.71
C PHE A 131 -12.92 19.04 -20.82
N ALA A 132 -12.59 19.07 -19.52
CA ALA A 132 -13.13 20.04 -18.57
C ALA A 132 -12.71 21.49 -18.90
N ASN A 133 -11.58 21.68 -19.58
CA ASN A 133 -11.01 23.00 -19.92
C ASN A 133 -11.43 23.53 -21.31
N ILE A 134 -12.34 22.84 -22.03
CA ILE A 134 -12.82 23.29 -23.34
C ILE A 134 -13.75 24.50 -23.15
N ARG A 135 -13.51 25.60 -23.90
CA ARG A 135 -14.29 26.86 -23.83
C ARG A 135 -15.77 26.72 -24.22
N SER A 136 -16.13 25.65 -24.92
CA SER A 136 -17.51 25.32 -25.28
C SER A 136 -18.11 24.41 -24.22
N ARG A 137 -19.35 24.67 -23.79
CA ARG A 137 -20.06 23.82 -22.82
C ARG A 137 -20.19 22.40 -23.40
N PRO A 138 -19.52 21.40 -22.85
CA PRO A 138 -19.60 20.04 -23.37
C PRO A 138 -21.00 19.46 -23.11
N VAL A 139 -21.45 18.58 -24.01
CA VAL A 139 -22.72 17.84 -23.88
C VAL A 139 -22.71 16.90 -22.65
N ILE A 140 -21.51 16.50 -22.21
CA ILE A 140 -21.28 15.64 -21.06
C ILE A 140 -20.48 16.43 -20.01
N GLY A 141 -21.00 16.51 -18.78
CA GLY A 141 -20.31 17.14 -17.66
C GLY A 141 -19.45 16.15 -16.89
N ILE A 142 -18.24 16.56 -16.50
CA ILE A 142 -17.35 15.77 -15.64
C ILE A 142 -17.54 16.24 -14.20
N LYS A 143 -17.81 15.30 -13.28
CA LYS A 143 -17.93 15.55 -11.85
C LYS A 143 -16.76 14.91 -11.10
N ARG A 144 -15.96 15.73 -10.42
CA ARG A 144 -14.90 15.25 -9.53
C ARG A 144 -15.49 14.87 -8.17
N MET A 145 -15.41 13.59 -7.82
CA MET A 145 -15.93 13.08 -6.55
C MET A 145 -14.96 13.42 -5.43
N GLY A 146 -15.47 13.99 -4.34
CA GLY A 146 -14.67 14.41 -3.19
C GLY A 146 -14.04 15.81 -3.32
N GLU A 147 -14.14 16.46 -4.49
CA GLU A 147 -13.72 17.86 -4.66
C GLU A 147 -14.90 18.79 -4.48
N LEU A 148 -14.71 19.85 -3.69
CA LEU A 148 -15.71 20.87 -3.43
C LEU A 148 -15.66 21.97 -4.48
N ASN A 149 -16.83 22.45 -4.89
CA ASN A 149 -16.95 23.65 -5.68
C ASN A 149 -16.78 24.87 -4.77
N GLU A 150 -15.83 25.76 -5.08
CA GLU A 150 -15.58 26.98 -4.29
C GLU A 150 -16.71 28.01 -4.38
N LYS A 151 -17.48 28.01 -5.49
CA LYS A 151 -18.43 29.08 -5.79
C LYS A 151 -19.48 29.32 -4.68
N PRO A 152 -20.16 28.29 -4.13
CA PRO A 152 -21.12 28.50 -3.04
C PRO A 152 -20.49 29.12 -1.78
N PHE A 153 -19.24 28.78 -1.47
CA PHE A 153 -18.51 29.37 -0.35
C PHE A 153 -18.23 30.86 -0.61
N ARG A 154 -17.81 31.20 -1.83
CA ARG A 154 -17.60 32.59 -2.25
C ARG A 154 -18.89 33.39 -2.17
N ASP A 155 -19.97 32.89 -2.77
CA ASP A 155 -21.27 33.56 -2.83
C ASP A 155 -21.79 33.88 -1.42
N ILE A 156 -21.75 32.91 -0.50
CA ILE A 156 -22.18 33.13 0.90
C ILE A 156 -21.24 34.10 1.64
N CYS A 157 -19.93 34.03 1.40
CA CYS A 157 -18.98 34.91 2.07
C CYS A 157 -19.11 36.36 1.60
N ILE A 158 -19.42 36.61 0.32
CA ILE A 158 -19.69 37.96 -0.21
C ILE A 158 -20.89 38.59 0.51
N GLU A 159 -21.93 37.80 0.80
CA GLU A 159 -23.12 38.29 1.50
C GLU A 159 -22.87 38.55 2.99
N LYS A 160 -22.02 37.74 3.63
CA LYS A 160 -21.82 37.76 5.09
C LYS A 160 -20.68 38.63 5.59
N PHE A 161 -19.67 38.91 4.78
CA PHE A 161 -18.44 39.57 5.21
C PHE A 161 -18.15 40.85 4.41
N PRO A 162 -17.44 41.83 4.99
CA PRO A 162 -17.02 43.04 4.29
C PRO A 162 -16.12 42.75 3.07
N THR A 163 -16.07 43.70 2.13
CA THR A 163 -15.39 43.58 0.83
C THR A 163 -13.91 43.19 0.91
N GLU A 164 -13.22 43.48 2.02
CA GLU A 164 -11.79 43.16 2.19
C GLU A 164 -11.52 41.81 2.88
N GLU A 165 -12.53 41.13 3.44
CA GLU A 165 -12.33 39.91 4.25
C GLU A 165 -13.02 38.66 3.67
N TRP A 166 -14.05 38.83 2.84
CA TRP A 166 -14.85 37.70 2.34
C TRP A 166 -14.04 36.68 1.53
N GLU A 167 -13.03 37.13 0.78
CA GLU A 167 -12.21 36.26 -0.07
C GLU A 167 -11.40 35.28 0.77
N THR A 168 -10.71 35.78 1.80
CA THR A 168 -9.97 34.96 2.77
C THR A 168 -10.90 34.00 3.50
N LYS A 169 -12.06 34.48 3.96
CA LYS A 169 -13.05 33.66 4.67
C LYS A 169 -13.62 32.55 3.80
N SER A 170 -13.83 32.82 2.52
CA SER A 170 -14.29 31.83 1.55
C SER A 170 -13.28 30.70 1.38
N VAL A 171 -12.00 31.05 1.19
CA VAL A 171 -10.93 30.05 1.02
C VAL A 171 -10.75 29.23 2.29
N GLU A 172 -10.72 29.87 3.47
CA GLU A 172 -10.63 29.18 4.76
C GLU A 172 -11.76 28.15 4.96
N LEU A 173 -13.00 28.56 4.66
CA LEU A 173 -14.18 27.71 4.83
C LEU A 173 -14.20 26.56 3.82
N CYS A 174 -13.88 26.83 2.56
CA CYS A 174 -13.82 25.81 1.52
C CYS A 174 -12.74 24.76 1.83
N SER A 175 -11.54 25.20 2.24
CA SER A 175 -10.44 24.31 2.63
C SER A 175 -10.77 23.46 3.85
N LEU A 176 -11.45 24.04 4.86
CA LEU A 176 -11.91 23.30 6.04
C LEU A 176 -12.86 22.16 5.63
N TRP A 177 -13.86 22.46 4.81
CA TRP A 177 -14.79 21.45 4.32
C TRP A 177 -14.11 20.44 3.42
N GLN A 178 -13.16 20.86 2.59
CA GLN A 178 -12.43 19.97 1.70
C GLN A 178 -11.62 18.92 2.48
N LYS A 179 -10.97 19.34 3.56
CA LYS A 179 -10.27 18.45 4.48
C LYS A 179 -11.21 17.45 5.15
N ASN A 180 -12.38 17.92 5.56
CA ASN A 180 -13.37 17.05 6.19
C ASN A 180 -13.95 16.02 5.20
N VAL A 181 -14.25 16.42 3.95
CA VAL A 181 -14.76 15.52 2.89
C VAL A 181 -13.73 14.45 2.50
N GLN A 182 -12.44 14.75 2.62
CA GLN A 182 -11.35 13.81 2.37
C GLN A 182 -11.16 12.80 3.50
N ASP A 183 -11.71 13.05 4.69
CA ASP A 183 -11.67 12.13 5.82
C ASP A 183 -12.80 11.09 5.70
N SER A 184 -12.44 9.82 5.54
CA SER A 184 -13.41 8.72 5.43
C SER A 184 -14.21 8.49 6.71
N GLU A 185 -13.70 8.95 7.86
CA GLU A 185 -14.36 8.85 9.16
C GLU A 185 -15.20 10.10 9.48
N TRP A 186 -15.32 11.04 8.55
CA TRP A 186 -16.15 12.21 8.74
C TRP A 186 -17.61 11.92 8.38
N TYR A 187 -18.48 12.03 9.39
CA TYR A 187 -19.93 11.82 9.26
C TYR A 187 -20.66 13.17 9.47
N PRO A 188 -20.90 13.96 8.42
CA PRO A 188 -21.52 15.29 8.53
C PRO A 188 -23.01 15.25 8.85
N TYR A 189 -23.62 14.06 8.86
CA TYR A 189 -25.02 13.86 9.17
C TYR A 189 -25.16 13.26 10.56
N LYS A 190 -26.09 13.82 11.33
CA LYS A 190 -26.50 13.25 12.61
C LYS A 190 -27.65 12.28 12.35
N ASN A 191 -27.46 11.00 12.63
CA ASN A 191 -28.53 10.02 12.55
C ASN A 191 -29.52 10.32 13.70
N VAL A 192 -30.73 10.76 13.35
CA VAL A 192 -31.79 11.02 14.32
C VAL A 192 -32.73 9.83 14.30
N THR A 193 -32.86 9.15 15.43
CA THR A 193 -33.78 8.01 15.55
C THR A 193 -35.20 8.55 15.68
N ILE A 194 -35.99 8.42 14.62
CA ILE A 194 -37.44 8.64 14.65
C ILE A 194 -38.10 7.26 14.81
N ASP A 195 -38.90 7.07 15.85
CA ASP A 195 -39.67 5.84 16.11
C ASP A 195 -38.89 4.51 16.19
N LYS A 196 -37.76 4.50 16.92
CA LYS A 196 -36.95 3.29 17.20
C LYS A 196 -36.47 2.52 15.96
N LYS A 197 -36.41 3.16 14.78
CA LYS A 197 -35.67 2.66 13.63
C LYS A 197 -34.58 3.64 13.25
N LEU A 198 -33.36 3.13 13.08
CA LEU A 198 -32.22 3.89 12.58
C LEU A 198 -32.47 4.15 11.08
N HIS A 199 -32.55 5.42 10.72
CA HIS A 199 -32.51 5.91 9.34
C HIS A 199 -31.23 6.72 9.14
#